data_AF-A0A7W7EXE5-F1
#
_entry.id   AF-A0A7W7EXE5-F1
#
_cell.length_a   1.000
_cell.length_b   1.000
_cell.length_c   1.000
_cell.angle_alpha   90.00
_cell.angle_beta   90.00
_cell.angle_gamma   90.00
#
_symmetry.space_group_name_H-M   'P 1'
#
loop_
_entity.id
_entity.type
_entity.pdbx_description
1 polymer ?
#
loop_
_entity_poly.entity_id
_entity_poly.type
_entity_poly.pdbx_seq_one_letter_code
_entity_poly.pdbx_strand_id
1 'polypeptide(L)'
;MRRAQSWLAFDGRPAFNGDLFQEIAMRRAATILASYAALALLPAAAPVPAPRVGIASFERLPQPLPLPYHAGSAKAAVAEARARALKSRKRLLIDLGGNWCLDCRLLAGVMELPRMRPFVAKHFEVVTVDVGRFDQNLDIPAHYGIKDRLKGVPAVLIVDPRTDKLLNAGRETALADARSLTPQALADWLAGWAA
;
A
#
# COMPACT_ATOMS: atom_id res chain seq x y z
N MET A 1 6.44 -8.97 76.70
CA MET A 1 7.15 -8.47 77.90
C MET A 1 8.65 -8.66 77.70
N ARG A 2 9.42 -7.58 77.89
CA ARG A 2 10.86 -7.48 78.22
C ARG A 2 11.87 -8.07 77.21
N ARG A 3 12.66 -7.20 76.55
CA ARG A 3 14.07 -6.80 76.88
C ARG A 3 15.07 -7.82 76.34
N ALA A 4 16.28 -7.53 75.88
CA ALA A 4 17.11 -6.34 75.67
C ALA A 4 18.29 -6.86 74.81
N GLN A 5 18.72 -6.18 73.75
CA GLN A 5 19.91 -5.32 73.70
C GLN A 5 21.15 -5.86 74.45
N SER A 6 22.17 -6.24 73.66
CA SER A 6 23.59 -6.29 74.04
C SER A 6 24.34 -5.23 73.22
N TRP A 7 24.89 -4.16 73.84
CA TRP A 7 26.28 -4.06 74.37
C TRP A 7 27.29 -4.33 73.23
N LEU A 8 28.13 -3.41 72.74
CA LEU A 8 29.13 -2.52 73.35
C LEU A 8 29.43 -1.36 72.35
N ALA A 9 29.51 -0.07 72.72
CA ALA A 9 30.45 0.66 73.58
C ALA A 9 31.79 1.06 72.92
N PHE A 10 32.21 2.30 73.21
CA PHE A 10 33.47 3.02 72.96
C PHE A 10 33.61 3.71 71.59
N ASP A 11 33.51 5.04 71.46
CA ASP A 11 34.24 6.19 72.05
C ASP A 11 35.36 6.68 71.11
N GLY A 12 35.32 7.97 70.75
CA GLY A 12 36.44 8.65 70.08
C GLY A 12 36.04 9.84 69.21
N ARG A 13 35.92 11.01 69.82
CA ARG A 13 35.86 12.37 69.21
C ARG A 13 37.13 12.62 68.34
N PRO A 14 37.24 13.64 67.44
CA PRO A 14 36.59 14.96 67.49
C PRO A 14 36.14 15.59 66.15
N ALA A 15 35.41 16.70 66.29
CA ALA A 15 35.13 17.65 65.22
C ALA A 15 36.36 18.55 64.95
N PHE A 16 36.68 18.74 63.68
CA PHE A 16 37.50 19.86 63.19
C PHE A 16 36.84 20.39 61.92
N ASN A 17 36.28 21.61 62.04
CA ASN A 17 35.86 22.41 60.90
C ASN A 17 37.11 23.03 60.26
N GLY A 18 37.18 22.99 58.94
CA GLY A 18 38.27 23.57 58.16
C GLY A 18 37.80 23.88 56.75
N ASP A 19 37.15 25.04 56.61
CA ASP A 19 37.05 25.79 55.36
C ASP A 19 38.47 25.98 54.78
N LEU A 20 38.90 25.09 53.90
CA LEU A 20 40.07 25.34 53.06
C LEU A 20 40.20 24.41 51.87
N PHE A 21 39.13 24.15 51.12
CA PHE A 21 39.28 23.69 49.73
C PHE A 21 38.16 24.29 48.87
N GLN A 22 38.22 25.61 48.72
CA GLN A 22 37.98 26.21 47.40
C GLN A 22 38.96 25.53 46.41
N GLU A 23 38.47 25.31 45.19
CA GLU A 23 39.11 24.61 44.07
C GLU A 23 38.86 23.09 43.99
N ILE A 24 38.48 22.65 42.79
CA ILE A 24 38.38 21.25 42.33
C ILE A 24 37.10 20.48 42.72
N ALA A 25 35.91 21.06 42.50
CA ALA A 25 34.68 20.25 42.36
C ALA A 25 33.64 20.82 41.38
N MET A 26 34.08 21.63 40.41
CA MET A 26 33.24 22.05 39.26
C MET A 26 33.79 21.50 37.96
N ARG A 27 33.97 20.18 37.90
CA ARG A 27 34.03 19.45 36.63
C ARG A 27 33.29 18.15 36.87
N ARG A 28 32.38 17.80 35.96
CA ARG A 28 31.55 16.57 35.96
C ARG A 28 30.18 16.69 36.63
N ALA A 29 29.38 17.66 36.19
CA ALA A 29 27.93 17.51 36.24
C ALA A 29 27.34 18.01 34.92
N ALA A 30 26.51 17.14 34.33
CA ALA A 30 25.55 17.43 33.25
C ALA A 30 26.09 17.74 31.84
N THR A 31 26.46 16.69 31.11
CA THR A 31 26.11 16.61 29.68
C THR A 31 25.07 15.49 29.51
N ILE A 32 23.82 15.81 29.89
CA ILE A 32 22.65 14.99 29.61
C ILE A 32 22.22 15.24 28.17
N LEU A 33 22.26 14.16 27.38
CA LEU A 33 21.39 13.80 26.25
C LEU A 33 20.82 14.94 25.38
N ALA A 34 21.43 15.14 24.20
CA ALA A 34 20.73 15.71 23.06
C ALA A 34 21.14 14.97 21.77
N SER A 35 20.98 13.65 21.77
CA SER A 35 21.28 12.79 20.62
C SER A 35 20.04 12.66 19.74
N TYR A 36 19.95 13.54 18.73
CA TYR A 36 19.23 13.39 17.47
C TYR A 36 17.84 12.72 17.49
N ALA A 37 16.80 13.51 17.78
CA ALA A 37 15.52 13.30 17.10
C ALA A 37 15.66 13.81 15.64
N ALA A 38 16.44 13.11 14.82
CA ALA A 38 16.33 13.26 13.37
C ALA A 38 15.02 12.60 12.95
N LEU A 39 13.92 13.34 13.05
CA LEU A 39 12.66 12.96 12.44
C LEU A 39 12.92 12.92 10.93
N ALA A 40 13.27 11.75 10.41
CA ALA A 40 13.43 11.54 8.98
C ALA A 40 12.06 11.79 8.35
N LEU A 41 11.87 13.00 7.81
CA LEU A 41 10.81 13.33 6.88
C LEU A 41 11.03 12.42 5.66
N LEU A 42 10.42 11.23 5.69
CA LEU A 42 10.34 10.38 4.50
C LEU A 42 9.59 11.21 3.45
N PRO A 43 10.20 11.53 2.29
CA PRO A 43 9.50 12.25 1.26
C PRO A 43 8.27 11.43 0.87
N ALA A 44 7.09 12.06 0.92
CA ALA A 44 5.90 11.48 0.32
C ALA A 44 6.24 11.16 -1.15
N ALA A 45 6.05 9.92 -1.56
CA ALA A 45 6.33 9.51 -2.94
C ALA A 45 5.54 10.44 -3.88
N ALA A 46 6.26 11.10 -4.80
CA ALA A 46 5.62 11.99 -5.76
C ALA A 46 4.62 11.20 -6.62
N PRO A 47 3.47 11.79 -7.01
CA PRO A 47 2.50 11.10 -7.85
C PRO A 47 3.14 10.71 -9.18
N VAL A 48 2.98 9.44 -9.57
CA VAL A 48 3.48 8.93 -10.84
C VAL A 48 2.57 9.45 -11.97
N PRO A 49 3.06 10.28 -12.90
CA PRO A 49 2.21 10.79 -13.97
C PRO A 49 1.89 9.69 -14.99
N ALA A 50 0.66 9.67 -15.49
CA ALA A 50 0.28 8.77 -16.57
C ALA A 50 0.98 9.18 -17.88
N PRO A 51 1.31 8.20 -18.75
CA PRO A 51 1.70 8.52 -20.12
C PRO A 51 0.52 9.14 -20.88
N ARG A 52 0.82 10.04 -21.80
CA ARG A 52 -0.18 10.55 -22.75
C ARG A 52 -0.56 9.44 -23.73
N VAL A 53 -1.79 8.94 -23.67
CA VAL A 53 -2.22 7.75 -24.43
C VAL A 53 -2.43 7.98 -25.92
N GLY A 54 -2.55 9.24 -26.36
CA GLY A 54 -2.55 9.62 -27.78
C GLY A 54 -3.90 9.44 -28.51
N ILE A 55 -4.92 8.92 -27.83
CA ILE A 55 -6.30 8.85 -28.32
C ILE A 55 -7.24 9.68 -27.44
N ALA A 56 -8.26 10.26 -28.05
CA ALA A 56 -9.22 11.15 -27.38
C ALA A 56 -10.54 10.43 -27.02
N SER A 57 -10.83 9.30 -27.66
CA SER A 57 -12.10 8.59 -27.51
C SER A 57 -11.90 7.08 -27.72
N PHE A 58 -12.82 6.28 -27.19
CA PHE A 58 -12.70 4.81 -27.18
C PHE A 58 -12.92 4.17 -28.55
N GLU A 59 -13.57 4.85 -29.49
CA GLU A 59 -13.77 4.39 -30.87
C GLU A 59 -12.43 4.24 -31.62
N ARG A 60 -11.37 4.89 -31.13
CA ARG A 60 -10.00 4.78 -31.67
C ARG A 60 -9.18 3.64 -31.06
N LEU A 61 -9.75 2.87 -30.13
CA LEU A 61 -9.11 1.67 -29.65
C LEU A 61 -9.04 0.62 -30.77
N PRO A 62 -7.95 -0.17 -30.86
CA PRO A 62 -7.88 -1.31 -31.76
C PRO A 62 -9.09 -2.23 -31.61
N GLN A 63 -9.65 -2.65 -32.75
CA GLN A 63 -10.79 -3.56 -32.80
C GLN A 63 -10.37 -4.94 -33.33
N PRO A 64 -11.00 -6.02 -32.86
CA PRO A 64 -12.01 -6.05 -31.79
C PRO A 64 -11.39 -5.73 -30.42
N LEU A 65 -12.18 -5.13 -29.51
CA LEU A 65 -11.72 -4.92 -28.13
C LEU A 65 -11.28 -6.24 -27.48
N PRO A 66 -10.28 -6.23 -26.57
CA PRO A 66 -9.79 -7.43 -25.91
C PRO A 66 -10.88 -8.25 -25.19
N LEU A 67 -10.61 -9.53 -25.00
CA LEU A 67 -11.43 -10.47 -24.21
C LEU A 67 -10.56 -11.08 -23.11
N PRO A 68 -10.22 -10.32 -22.06
CA PRO A 68 -9.13 -10.68 -21.16
C PRO A 68 -9.57 -11.59 -20.00
N TYR A 69 -10.87 -11.89 -19.87
CA TYR A 69 -11.40 -12.71 -18.79
C TYR A 69 -11.57 -14.15 -19.24
N HIS A 70 -11.18 -15.09 -18.39
CA HIS A 70 -11.27 -16.52 -18.67
C HIS A 70 -12.04 -17.22 -17.54
N ALA A 71 -12.93 -18.13 -17.92
CA ALA A 71 -13.72 -18.91 -16.97
C ALA A 71 -12.82 -19.84 -16.14
N GLY A 72 -13.22 -20.11 -14.90
CA GLY A 72 -12.53 -21.03 -14.00
C GLY A 72 -12.30 -20.45 -12.61
N SER A 73 -11.63 -21.23 -11.76
CA SER A 73 -11.26 -20.80 -10.40
C SER A 73 -10.08 -19.84 -10.46
N ALA A 74 -10.29 -18.60 -10.02
CA ALA A 74 -9.29 -17.53 -10.16
C ALA A 74 -8.33 -17.40 -8.95
N LYS A 75 -8.56 -18.12 -7.85
CA LYS A 75 -7.75 -18.04 -6.62
C LYS A 75 -6.26 -18.29 -6.86
N ALA A 76 -5.95 -19.36 -7.61
CA ALA A 76 -4.56 -19.72 -7.91
C ALA A 76 -3.88 -18.63 -8.76
N ALA A 77 -4.57 -18.11 -9.78
CA ALA A 77 -4.05 -17.04 -10.63
C ALA A 77 -3.74 -15.76 -9.83
N VAL A 78 -4.61 -15.38 -8.90
CA VAL A 78 -4.38 -14.23 -8.00
C VAL A 78 -3.17 -14.48 -7.09
N ALA A 79 -3.06 -15.67 -6.49
CA ALA A 79 -1.93 -16.03 -5.64
C ALA A 79 -0.59 -15.99 -6.40
N GLU A 80 -0.57 -16.52 -7.63
CA GLU A 80 0.60 -16.49 -8.50
C GLU A 80 0.96 -15.07 -8.94
N ALA A 81 -0.03 -14.25 -9.30
CA ALA A 81 0.18 -12.85 -9.66
C ALA A 81 0.73 -12.05 -8.48
N ARG A 82 0.22 -12.28 -7.26
CA ARG A 82 0.76 -11.71 -6.03
C ARG A 82 2.21 -12.12 -5.79
N ALA A 83 2.55 -13.39 -6.02
CA ALA A 83 3.92 -13.88 -5.91
C ALA A 83 4.86 -13.23 -6.94
N ARG A 84 4.39 -13.03 -8.19
CA ARG A 84 5.14 -12.25 -9.18
C ARG A 84 5.32 -10.80 -8.73
N ALA A 85 4.27 -10.16 -8.20
CA ALA A 85 4.30 -8.76 -7.76
C ALA A 85 5.30 -8.54 -6.63
N LEU A 86 5.40 -9.49 -5.69
CA LEU A 86 6.43 -9.51 -4.66
C LEU A 86 7.85 -9.54 -5.25
N LYS A 87 8.09 -10.44 -6.19
CA LYS A 87 9.41 -10.60 -6.85
C LYS A 87 9.78 -9.37 -7.67
N SER A 88 8.82 -8.81 -8.41
CA SER A 88 9.04 -7.67 -9.30
C SER A 88 8.90 -6.32 -8.59
N ARG A 89 8.56 -6.31 -7.28
CA ARG A 89 8.34 -5.11 -6.45
C ARG A 89 7.30 -4.15 -7.05
N LYS A 90 6.24 -4.70 -7.63
CA LYS A 90 5.12 -3.97 -8.24
C LYS A 90 3.88 -4.04 -7.36
N ARG A 91 2.88 -3.21 -7.65
CA ARG A 91 1.53 -3.40 -7.11
C ARG A 91 0.87 -4.60 -7.77
N LEU A 92 -0.02 -5.28 -7.06
CA LEU A 92 -0.93 -6.25 -7.68
C LEU A 92 -2.18 -5.50 -8.11
N LEU A 93 -2.57 -5.62 -9.37
CA LEU A 93 -3.83 -5.13 -9.90
C LEU A 93 -4.71 -6.34 -10.23
N ILE A 94 -5.80 -6.50 -9.48
CA ILE A 94 -6.83 -7.50 -9.75
C ILE A 94 -7.97 -6.80 -10.47
N ASP A 95 -8.17 -7.15 -11.73
CA ASP A 95 -9.26 -6.63 -12.57
C ASP A 95 -10.42 -7.65 -12.55
N LEU A 96 -11.49 -7.31 -11.84
CA LEU A 96 -12.69 -8.14 -11.76
C LEU A 96 -13.72 -7.66 -12.77
N GLY A 97 -14.16 -8.56 -13.64
CA GLY A 97 -15.07 -8.23 -14.72
C GLY A 97 -15.52 -9.46 -15.49
N GLY A 98 -15.83 -9.27 -16.77
CA GLY A 98 -16.22 -10.34 -17.66
C GLY A 98 -16.24 -9.89 -19.11
N ASN A 99 -16.04 -10.82 -20.05
CA ASN A 99 -15.99 -10.51 -21.48
C ASN A 99 -17.31 -9.97 -22.05
N TRP A 100 -18.42 -10.10 -21.32
CA TRP A 100 -19.72 -9.52 -21.66
C TRP A 100 -19.82 -8.01 -21.35
N CYS A 101 -18.90 -7.48 -20.57
CA CYS A 101 -18.92 -6.09 -20.07
C CYS A 101 -18.12 -5.18 -20.99
N LEU A 102 -18.78 -4.18 -21.60
CA LEU A 102 -18.11 -3.21 -22.49
C LEU A 102 -17.04 -2.42 -21.74
N ASP A 103 -17.38 -1.84 -20.59
CA ASP A 103 -16.47 -1.00 -19.79
C ASP A 103 -15.19 -1.74 -19.37
N CYS A 104 -15.32 -3.04 -19.09
CA CYS A 104 -14.22 -3.93 -18.74
C CYS A 104 -13.26 -4.11 -19.93
N ARG A 105 -13.82 -4.27 -21.14
CA ARG A 105 -13.04 -4.39 -22.37
C ARG A 105 -12.42 -3.05 -22.80
N LEU A 106 -13.04 -1.92 -22.45
CA LEU A 106 -12.46 -0.60 -22.63
C LEU A 106 -11.25 -0.38 -21.73
N LEU A 107 -11.34 -0.76 -20.45
CA LEU A 107 -10.19 -0.76 -19.53
C LEU A 107 -9.04 -1.59 -20.08
N ALA A 108 -9.30 -2.83 -20.50
CA ALA A 108 -8.30 -3.69 -21.11
C ALA A 108 -7.68 -3.07 -22.38
N GLY A 109 -8.51 -2.48 -23.25
CA GLY A 109 -8.04 -1.79 -24.45
C GLY A 109 -7.12 -0.60 -24.14
N VAL A 110 -7.43 0.20 -23.11
CA VAL A 110 -6.56 1.31 -22.68
C VAL A 110 -5.24 0.80 -22.12
N MET A 111 -5.25 -0.26 -21.31
CA MET A 111 -4.02 -0.84 -20.77
C MET A 111 -3.07 -1.35 -21.87
N GLU A 112 -3.61 -1.80 -23.01
CA GLU A 112 -2.83 -2.28 -24.15
C GLU A 112 -2.33 -1.20 -25.11
N LEU A 113 -2.71 0.07 -24.90
CA LEU A 113 -2.23 1.17 -25.76
C LEU A 113 -0.69 1.25 -25.73
N PRO A 114 -0.02 1.62 -26.85
CA PRO A 114 1.44 1.52 -26.98
C PRO A 114 2.24 2.21 -25.88
N ARG A 115 1.75 3.33 -25.36
CA ARG A 115 2.38 4.06 -24.25
C ARG A 115 1.93 3.61 -22.87
N MET A 116 0.73 3.02 -22.76
CA MET A 116 0.18 2.57 -21.49
C MET A 116 0.67 1.17 -21.13
N ARG A 117 0.80 0.26 -22.09
CA ARG A 117 1.28 -1.11 -21.88
C ARG A 117 2.63 -1.19 -21.14
N PRO A 118 3.70 -0.47 -21.54
CA PRO A 118 4.96 -0.47 -20.79
C PRO A 118 4.82 0.20 -19.42
N PHE A 119 3.93 1.18 -19.27
CA PHE A 119 3.66 1.80 -17.96
C PHE A 119 3.00 0.79 -17.02
N VAL A 120 1.95 0.11 -17.45
CA VAL A 120 1.28 -0.94 -16.67
C VAL A 120 2.28 -2.03 -16.29
N ALA A 121 3.05 -2.54 -17.27
CA ALA A 121 4.04 -3.58 -17.04
C ALA A 121 5.16 -3.16 -16.06
N LYS A 122 5.48 -1.87 -15.96
CA LYS A 122 6.48 -1.35 -15.02
C LYS A 122 5.95 -1.28 -13.59
N HIS A 123 4.68 -0.93 -13.40
CA HIS A 123 4.14 -0.57 -12.09
C HIS A 123 3.22 -1.62 -11.46
N PHE A 124 2.61 -2.48 -12.29
CA PHE A 124 1.64 -3.47 -11.86
C PHE A 124 2.00 -4.87 -12.36
N GLU A 125 1.71 -5.88 -11.54
CA GLU A 125 1.35 -7.20 -12.05
C GLU A 125 -0.16 -7.28 -12.13
N VAL A 126 -0.68 -7.51 -13.33
CA VAL A 126 -2.12 -7.57 -13.59
C VAL A 126 -2.59 -9.02 -13.57
N VAL A 127 -3.75 -9.25 -12.96
CA VAL A 127 -4.51 -10.50 -13.08
C VAL A 127 -5.97 -10.16 -13.31
N THR A 128 -6.59 -10.82 -14.29
CA THR A 128 -8.01 -10.69 -14.58
C THR A 128 -8.79 -11.82 -13.93
N VAL A 129 -9.97 -11.49 -13.41
CA VAL A 129 -10.86 -12.42 -12.71
C VAL A 129 -12.24 -12.31 -13.33
N ASP A 130 -12.70 -13.39 -13.95
CA ASP A 130 -14.09 -13.48 -14.41
C ASP A 130 -15.02 -13.64 -13.20
N VAL A 131 -15.95 -12.71 -13.03
CA VAL A 131 -16.97 -12.77 -11.97
C VAL A 131 -18.30 -13.32 -12.46
N GLY A 132 -18.35 -13.83 -13.70
CA GLY A 132 -19.58 -14.28 -14.32
C GLY A 132 -20.59 -13.14 -14.42
N ARG A 133 -21.85 -13.40 -14.09
CA ARG A 133 -22.89 -12.36 -13.93
C ARG A 133 -23.00 -11.96 -12.46
N PHE A 134 -21.85 -11.68 -11.83
CA PHE A 134 -21.72 -11.45 -10.39
C PHE A 134 -22.10 -12.68 -9.56
N ASP A 135 -21.67 -13.85 -10.00
CA ASP A 135 -21.99 -15.15 -9.40
C ASP A 135 -20.76 -16.09 -9.30
N GLN A 136 -19.59 -15.66 -9.77
CA GLN A 136 -18.37 -16.44 -9.74
C GLN A 136 -17.23 -15.67 -9.05
N ASN A 137 -16.31 -16.40 -8.42
CA ASN A 137 -15.06 -15.86 -7.84
C ASN A 137 -15.24 -14.68 -6.86
N LEU A 138 -16.43 -14.52 -6.26
CA LEU A 138 -16.76 -13.41 -5.35
C LEU A 138 -16.07 -13.51 -3.98
N ASP A 139 -15.48 -14.66 -3.67
CA ASP A 139 -14.62 -14.82 -2.51
C ASP A 139 -13.33 -13.97 -2.60
N ILE A 140 -12.87 -13.64 -3.82
CA ILE A 140 -11.69 -12.79 -4.04
C ILE A 140 -11.93 -11.35 -3.57
N PRO A 141 -12.95 -10.61 -4.04
CA PRO A 141 -13.23 -9.28 -3.51
C PRO A 141 -13.65 -9.31 -2.03
N ALA A 142 -14.32 -10.38 -1.57
CA ALA A 142 -14.69 -10.55 -0.16
C ALA A 142 -13.47 -10.63 0.78
N HIS A 143 -12.38 -11.26 0.34
CA HIS A 143 -11.10 -11.28 1.07
C HIS A 143 -10.58 -9.86 1.36
N TYR A 144 -10.80 -8.93 0.44
CA TYR A 144 -10.39 -7.52 0.56
C TYR A 144 -11.46 -6.63 1.22
N GLY A 145 -12.49 -7.21 1.84
CA GLY A 145 -13.51 -6.50 2.61
C GLY A 145 -14.77 -6.10 1.81
N ILE A 146 -14.85 -6.45 0.53
CA ILE A 146 -16.03 -6.23 -0.31
C ILE A 146 -16.95 -7.43 -0.16
N LYS A 147 -17.57 -7.53 1.02
CA LYS A 147 -18.42 -8.67 1.41
C LYS A 147 -19.87 -8.52 0.97
N ASP A 148 -20.30 -7.29 0.73
CA ASP A 148 -21.57 -7.00 0.09
C ASP A 148 -21.48 -7.31 -1.42
N ARG A 149 -22.61 -7.17 -2.12
CA ARG A 149 -22.64 -7.31 -3.58
C ARG A 149 -21.65 -6.35 -4.25
N LEU A 150 -20.81 -6.87 -5.15
CA LEU A 150 -19.94 -6.07 -6.00
C LEU A 150 -20.80 -5.06 -6.80
N LYS A 151 -20.55 -3.77 -6.63
CA LYS A 151 -21.46 -2.71 -7.11
C LYS A 151 -21.46 -2.52 -8.62
N GLY A 152 -20.40 -2.95 -9.29
CA GLY A 152 -20.23 -2.84 -10.74
C GLY A 152 -18.89 -3.41 -11.20
N VAL A 153 -18.74 -3.55 -12.50
CA VAL A 153 -17.49 -3.99 -13.15
C VAL A 153 -17.14 -3.05 -14.31
N PRO A 154 -15.86 -2.82 -14.64
CA PRO A 154 -14.69 -3.41 -13.98
C PRO A 154 -14.53 -2.89 -12.55
N ALA A 155 -14.33 -3.81 -11.62
CA ALA A 155 -13.89 -3.48 -10.28
C ALA A 155 -12.39 -3.75 -10.21
N VAL A 156 -11.60 -2.74 -9.92
CA VAL A 156 -10.14 -2.83 -9.92
C VAL A 156 -9.66 -2.78 -8.47
N LEU A 157 -8.98 -3.83 -8.03
CA LEU A 157 -8.35 -3.88 -6.71
C LEU A 157 -6.85 -3.64 -6.87
N ILE A 158 -6.37 -2.55 -6.28
CA ILE A 158 -4.95 -2.26 -6.16
C ILE A 158 -4.50 -2.79 -4.80
N VAL A 159 -3.65 -3.81 -4.81
CA VAL A 159 -3.22 -4.52 -3.60
C VAL A 159 -1.73 -4.32 -3.39
N ASP A 160 -1.34 -4.02 -2.15
CA ASP A 160 0.05 -4.15 -1.73
C ASP A 160 0.38 -5.65 -1.54
N PRO A 161 1.22 -6.25 -2.39
CA PRO A 161 1.47 -7.68 -2.34
C PRO A 161 2.32 -8.09 -1.13
N ARG A 162 2.89 -7.16 -0.36
CA ARG A 162 3.61 -7.48 0.89
C ARG A 162 2.63 -7.64 2.04
N THR A 163 1.75 -6.66 2.22
CA THR A 163 0.81 -6.61 3.34
C THR A 163 -0.54 -7.25 3.05
N ASP A 164 -0.80 -7.60 1.79
CA ASP A 164 -2.10 -8.06 1.29
C ASP A 164 -3.25 -7.06 1.50
N LYS A 165 -2.92 -5.77 1.63
CA LYS A 165 -3.91 -4.72 1.88
C LYS A 165 -4.42 -4.14 0.57
N LEU A 166 -5.73 -3.91 0.52
CA LEU A 166 -6.37 -3.11 -0.52
C LEU A 166 -6.01 -1.63 -0.32
N LEU A 167 -5.39 -1.03 -1.33
CA LEU A 167 -4.92 0.35 -1.30
C LEU A 167 -5.98 1.35 -1.75
N ASN A 168 -6.91 0.92 -2.59
CA ASN A 168 -7.97 1.75 -3.16
C ASN A 168 -9.35 1.45 -2.58
N ALA A 169 -9.43 1.09 -1.30
CA ALA A 169 -10.70 0.81 -0.62
C ALA A 169 -11.68 1.99 -0.76
N GLY A 170 -12.93 1.69 -1.15
CA GLY A 170 -13.97 2.67 -1.45
C GLY A 170 -13.90 3.25 -2.87
N ARG A 171 -12.90 2.86 -3.67
CA ARG A 171 -12.71 3.29 -5.07
C ARG A 171 -12.58 2.13 -6.04
N GLU A 172 -12.84 0.90 -5.60
CA GLU A 172 -12.74 -0.33 -6.39
C GLU A 172 -13.62 -0.30 -7.65
N THR A 173 -14.81 0.29 -7.60
CA THR A 173 -15.72 0.40 -8.75
C THR A 173 -15.66 1.76 -9.44
N ALA A 174 -14.60 2.55 -9.24
CA ALA A 174 -14.47 3.88 -9.84
C ALA A 174 -14.45 3.87 -11.38
N LEU A 175 -14.13 2.71 -11.98
CA LEU A 175 -14.11 2.51 -13.43
C LEU A 175 -15.31 1.69 -13.95
N ALA A 176 -16.33 1.44 -13.13
CA ALA A 176 -17.50 0.65 -13.53
C ALA A 176 -18.33 1.28 -14.66
N ASP A 177 -18.23 2.60 -14.85
CA ASP A 177 -18.79 3.33 -15.99
C ASP A 177 -17.66 3.90 -16.87
N ALA A 178 -16.68 3.07 -17.22
CA ALA A 178 -15.50 3.50 -17.98
C ALA A 178 -15.87 4.22 -19.29
N ARG A 179 -16.98 3.84 -19.94
CA ARG A 179 -17.46 4.47 -21.18
C ARG A 179 -17.78 5.96 -21.06
N SER A 180 -18.06 6.47 -19.85
CA SER A 180 -18.29 7.91 -19.63
C SER A 180 -17.00 8.70 -19.38
N LEU A 181 -15.87 8.00 -19.26
CA LEU A 181 -14.54 8.61 -19.12
C LEU A 181 -13.89 8.84 -20.50
N THR A 182 -12.75 9.52 -20.49
CA THR A 182 -11.83 9.51 -21.64
C THR A 182 -10.77 8.41 -21.45
N PRO A 183 -10.14 7.91 -22.52
CA PRO A 183 -8.99 7.01 -22.41
C PRO A 183 -7.87 7.58 -21.52
N GLN A 184 -7.66 8.89 -21.56
CA GLN A 184 -6.65 9.55 -20.71
C GLN A 184 -7.08 9.56 -19.24
N ALA A 185 -8.34 9.87 -18.93
CA ALA A 185 -8.82 9.86 -17.55
C ALA A 185 -8.71 8.46 -16.90
N LEU A 186 -8.94 7.40 -17.68
CA LEU A 186 -8.72 6.03 -17.23
C LEU A 186 -7.23 5.76 -16.95
N ALA A 187 -6.33 6.21 -17.83
CA ALA A 187 -4.88 6.08 -17.63
C ALA A 187 -4.40 6.88 -16.42
N ASP A 188 -4.92 8.09 -16.20
CA ASP A 188 -4.64 8.94 -15.05
C ASP A 188 -5.08 8.28 -13.75
N TRP A 189 -6.26 7.64 -13.74
CA TRP A 189 -6.74 6.89 -12.59
C TRP A 189 -5.79 5.74 -12.24
N LEU A 190 -5.35 4.95 -13.23
CA LEU A 190 -4.39 3.86 -13.02
C LEU A 190 -3.04 4.38 -12.50
N ALA A 191 -2.54 5.48 -13.07
CA ALA A 191 -1.25 6.06 -12.67
C ALA A 191 -1.26 6.59 -11.23
N GLY A 192 -2.41 7.05 -10.73
CA GLY A 192 -2.59 7.44 -9.34
C GLY A 192 -2.30 6.34 -8.32
N TRP A 193 -2.22 5.08 -8.76
CA TRP A 193 -1.96 3.91 -7.93
C TRP A 193 -0.58 3.26 -8.17
N ALA A 194 0.26 3.86 -9.01
CA ALA A 194 1.51 3.28 -9.50
C ALA A 194 2.74 3.47 -8.57
N ALA A 195 2.54 4.09 -7.39
CA ALA A 195 3.58 4.40 -6.40
C ALA A 195 3.82 3.27 -5.41
#